data_AF-A0A378JH29-F1
#
_entry.id   AF-A0A378JH29-F1
#
_cell.length_a   1.000
_cell.length_b   1.000
_cell.length_c   1.000
_cell.angle_alpha   90.00
_cell.angle_beta   90.00
_cell.angle_gamma   90.00
#
_symmetry.space_group_name_H-M   'P 1'
#
loop_
_entity.id
_entity.type
_entity.pdbx_description
1 polymer ?
#
loop_
_entity_poly.entity_id
_entity_poly.type
_entity_poly.pdbx_seq_one_letter_code
_entity_poly.pdbx_strand_id
1 'polypeptide(L)'
;MPITLDPEVLKVAEYVYENLLSQPYTEVGPEWEFNYKNPTATNALGDGHNLQRSIQVEGKTLHRPIHGLAHTMRTLMYSQLMYESTQRQLHPHMCRDGRTIADLTPLDLKKLNIAQLFFVAGRASEASYGDAYHRYHRYGAKHFASYARHHLTHLFSEKEIELYARCIEDREGDYFDSTAEGYLIHLSHMIDLMRCKSPVEVFIGHSRGSMGIVPTLIHLFGRNDGLDILHFARGLFAATGEGVPYIDSTEWPHLGIECDRVEKAQELIGFLQVDGKEADAKKTGQAGFSVEGCYEALKTVNTPDWYHQKAIGMEDERALEDFDIKDIIDKEDEKEEENPIVINFPPQQKTSVPQEQEITEPREKTGSGCCLTKFLQQLLWTSPTVKTDIEKQVDSNYTI
;
A
#
# COMPACT_ATOMS: atom_id res chain seq x y z
N MET A 1 -13.78 -20.96 3.71
CA MET A 1 -12.53 -21.62 4.16
C MET A 1 -11.55 -20.52 4.49
N PRO A 2 -10.74 -20.59 5.57
CA PRO A 2 -9.80 -19.50 5.85
C PRO A 2 -8.81 -19.35 4.69
N ILE A 3 -8.42 -18.12 4.36
CA ILE A 3 -7.25 -17.87 3.50
C ILE A 3 -6.04 -18.42 4.22
N THR A 4 -5.27 -19.26 3.53
CA THR A 4 -4.00 -19.80 4.02
C THR A 4 -2.84 -19.09 3.35
N LEU A 5 -1.81 -18.76 4.12
CA LEU A 5 -0.55 -18.24 3.60
C LEU A 5 0.47 -19.37 3.51
N ASP A 6 1.22 -19.40 2.42
CA ASP A 6 2.27 -20.39 2.17
C ASP A 6 3.36 -20.32 3.29
N PRO A 7 3.88 -21.46 3.78
CA PRO A 7 4.89 -21.47 4.84
C PRO A 7 6.14 -20.64 4.53
N GLU A 8 6.56 -20.56 3.27
CA GLU A 8 7.69 -19.74 2.86
C GLU A 8 7.37 -18.25 2.94
N VAL A 9 6.12 -17.84 2.64
CA VAL A 9 5.65 -16.46 2.85
C VAL A 9 5.73 -16.10 4.34
N LEU A 10 5.30 -17.02 5.22
CA LEU A 10 5.38 -16.82 6.68
C LEU A 10 6.83 -16.73 7.17
N LYS A 11 7.74 -17.54 6.63
CA LYS A 11 9.18 -17.44 6.93
C LYS A 11 9.76 -16.08 6.52
N VAL A 12 9.37 -15.54 5.36
CA VAL A 12 9.78 -14.18 4.97
C VAL A 12 9.14 -13.13 5.88
N ALA A 13 7.89 -13.33 6.32
CA ALA A 13 7.22 -12.42 7.25
C ALA A 13 7.96 -12.36 8.59
N GLU A 14 8.50 -13.47 9.08
CA GLU A 14 9.35 -13.51 10.29
C GLU A 14 10.60 -12.67 10.10
N TYR A 15 11.33 -12.87 9.00
CA TYR A 15 12.51 -12.05 8.67
C TYR A 15 12.16 -10.55 8.63
N VAL A 16 11.10 -10.18 7.92
CA VAL A 16 10.68 -8.78 7.77
C VAL A 16 10.25 -8.19 9.11
N TYR A 17 9.57 -8.98 9.95
CA TYR A 17 9.19 -8.54 11.29
C TYR A 17 10.43 -8.27 12.16
N GLU A 18 11.33 -9.22 12.27
CA GLU A 18 12.51 -9.12 13.13
C GLU A 18 13.44 -7.98 12.71
N ASN A 19 13.62 -7.80 11.40
CA ASN A 19 14.63 -6.87 10.87
C ASN A 19 14.08 -5.48 10.55
N LEU A 20 12.77 -5.34 10.30
CA LEU A 20 12.17 -4.09 9.82
C LEU A 20 10.93 -3.66 10.61
N LEU A 21 9.86 -4.47 10.63
CA LEU A 21 8.55 -4.02 11.15
C LEU A 21 8.48 -3.95 12.69
N SER A 22 9.32 -4.68 13.41
CA SER A 22 9.44 -4.55 14.87
C SER A 22 10.30 -3.37 15.31
N GLN A 23 11.10 -2.81 14.39
CA GLN A 23 12.10 -1.79 14.71
C GLN A 23 11.45 -0.42 14.95
N PRO A 24 11.98 0.38 15.89
CA PRO A 24 11.53 1.76 16.06
C PRO A 24 11.73 2.59 14.79
N TYR A 25 10.92 3.62 14.64
CA TYR A 25 11.15 4.66 13.63
C TYR A 25 12.40 5.48 13.95
N THR A 26 13.13 5.89 12.92
CA THR A 26 14.43 6.57 13.03
C THR A 26 14.40 8.05 12.64
N GLU A 27 13.49 8.45 11.73
CA GLU A 27 13.27 9.86 11.37
C GLU A 27 12.25 10.50 12.33
N VAL A 28 12.60 10.54 13.62
CA VAL A 28 11.75 10.99 14.74
C VAL A 28 12.52 11.86 15.73
N GLY A 29 11.81 12.52 16.65
CA GLY A 29 12.37 13.40 17.66
C GLY A 29 12.36 14.87 17.26
N PRO A 30 13.03 15.74 18.05
CA PRO A 30 13.00 17.20 17.84
C PRO A 30 13.56 17.63 16.48
N GLU A 31 14.55 16.92 15.95
CA GLU A 31 15.15 17.18 14.62
C GLU A 31 14.18 16.90 13.46
N TRP A 32 13.01 16.32 13.74
CA TRP A 32 11.98 15.98 12.76
C TRP A 32 10.61 16.59 13.12
N GLU A 33 10.55 17.54 14.06
CA GLU A 33 9.34 18.32 14.27
C GLU A 33 9.12 19.30 13.12
N PHE A 34 7.91 19.38 12.59
CA PHE A 34 7.57 20.34 11.55
C PHE A 34 6.73 21.48 12.11
N ASN A 35 7.08 22.71 11.74
CA ASN A 35 6.26 23.88 11.99
C ASN A 35 6.14 24.66 10.69
N TYR A 36 4.95 24.70 10.11
CA TYR A 36 4.70 25.40 8.85
C TYR A 36 5.05 26.90 8.89
N LYS A 37 5.07 27.53 10.08
CA LYS A 37 5.48 28.93 10.25
C LYS A 37 7.00 29.12 10.20
N ASN A 38 7.76 28.03 10.35
CA ASN A 38 9.21 28.01 10.23
C ASN A 38 9.64 26.69 9.52
N PRO A 39 9.36 26.56 8.22
CA PRO A 39 9.31 25.29 7.51
C PRO A 39 10.68 24.62 7.29
N THR A 40 11.78 25.28 7.63
CA THR A 40 13.16 24.77 7.45
C THR A 40 13.93 24.74 8.77
N ALA A 41 13.25 24.81 9.92
CA ALA A 41 13.88 24.81 11.23
C ALA A 41 14.52 23.46 11.61
N THR A 42 14.05 22.39 10.99
CA THR A 42 14.41 20.99 11.28
C THR A 42 14.61 20.23 9.96
N ASN A 43 14.84 18.91 10.04
CA ASN A 43 14.98 18.06 8.85
C ASN A 43 13.64 17.72 8.19
N ALA A 44 12.51 17.96 8.87
CA ALA A 44 11.18 17.65 8.34
C ALA A 44 10.73 18.70 7.32
N LEU A 45 10.18 18.23 6.19
CA LEU A 45 9.60 19.08 5.14
C LEU A 45 8.06 19.08 5.16
N GLY A 46 7.47 18.44 6.17
CA GLY A 46 6.04 18.34 6.38
C GLY A 46 5.71 17.60 7.68
N ASP A 47 4.42 17.57 8.03
CA ASP A 47 3.93 16.94 9.25
C ASP A 47 4.06 15.41 9.24
N GLY A 48 3.97 14.82 10.43
CA GLY A 48 3.72 13.39 10.61
C GLY A 48 4.86 12.58 11.22
N HIS A 49 6.09 13.08 11.20
CA HIS A 49 7.26 12.34 11.70
C HIS A 49 7.11 11.82 13.14
N ASN A 50 6.54 12.63 14.04
CA ASN A 50 6.40 12.27 15.46
C ASN A 50 5.04 11.67 15.84
N LEU A 51 4.13 11.46 14.88
CA LEU A 51 2.83 10.86 15.14
C LEU A 51 2.96 9.35 15.38
N GLN A 52 2.20 8.83 16.35
CA GLN A 52 1.97 7.39 16.56
C GLN A 52 3.24 6.52 16.49
N ARG A 53 4.39 7.01 16.99
CA ARG A 53 5.69 6.31 16.91
C ARG A 53 5.66 4.91 17.52
N SER A 54 4.90 4.77 18.61
CA SER A 54 4.66 3.52 19.31
C SER A 54 3.43 3.64 20.21
N ILE A 55 2.93 2.48 20.68
CA ILE A 55 1.95 2.37 21.75
C ILE A 55 2.46 1.43 22.83
N GLN A 56 1.94 1.56 24.05
CA GLN A 56 2.19 0.62 25.14
C GLN A 56 1.06 -0.42 25.17
N VAL A 57 1.42 -1.69 25.06
CA VAL A 57 0.49 -2.82 25.11
C VAL A 57 1.00 -3.81 26.14
N GLU A 58 0.24 -3.99 27.22
CA GLU A 58 0.57 -4.94 28.31
C GLU A 58 2.01 -4.77 28.84
N GLY A 59 2.49 -3.52 28.94
CA GLY A 59 3.83 -3.18 29.44
C GLY A 59 4.96 -3.37 28.43
N LYS A 60 4.66 -3.70 27.18
CA LYS A 60 5.60 -3.75 26.06
C LYS A 60 5.36 -2.60 25.08
N THR A 61 6.42 -2.12 24.47
CA THR A 61 6.33 -1.10 23.42
C THR A 61 6.10 -1.79 22.08
N LEU A 62 4.95 -1.52 21.45
CA LEU A 62 4.72 -1.87 20.05
C LEU A 62 5.08 -0.67 19.18
N HIS A 63 6.16 -0.80 18.40
CA HIS A 63 6.59 0.24 17.47
C HIS A 63 5.71 0.26 16.22
N ARG A 64 5.64 1.44 15.57
CA ARG A 64 4.98 1.65 14.28
C ARG A 64 3.59 0.98 14.15
N PRO A 65 2.68 1.16 15.13
CA PRO A 65 1.41 0.44 15.21
C PRO A 65 0.49 0.63 14.00
N ILE A 66 0.61 1.73 13.26
CA ILE A 66 -0.21 1.95 12.06
C ILE A 66 0.33 1.18 10.86
N HIS A 67 1.66 1.12 10.68
CA HIS A 67 2.33 0.45 9.56
C HIS A 67 3.24 -0.69 10.03
N GLY A 68 2.75 -1.46 11.00
CA GLY A 68 3.45 -2.60 11.60
C GLY A 68 3.00 -3.92 11.00
N LEU A 69 3.31 -5.02 11.71
CA LEU A 69 3.04 -6.39 11.26
C LEU A 69 1.57 -6.63 10.90
N ALA A 70 0.64 -6.23 11.76
CA ALA A 70 -0.78 -6.48 11.57
C ALA A 70 -1.31 -5.83 10.27
N HIS A 71 -0.97 -4.56 10.02
CA HIS A 71 -1.28 -3.88 8.76
C HIS A 71 -0.75 -4.66 7.56
N THR A 72 0.55 -4.96 7.57
CA THR A 72 1.21 -5.65 6.46
C THR A 72 0.55 -7.00 6.18
N MET A 73 0.36 -7.85 7.19
CA MET A 73 -0.22 -9.19 7.00
C MET A 73 -1.67 -9.15 6.55
N ARG A 74 -2.48 -8.15 6.96
CA ARG A 74 -3.84 -7.97 6.44
C ARG A 74 -3.87 -7.75 4.92
N THR A 75 -2.89 -7.02 4.38
CA THR A 75 -2.81 -6.79 2.92
C THR A 75 -2.61 -8.05 2.10
N LEU A 76 -1.94 -9.07 2.64
CA LEU A 76 -1.79 -10.37 1.99
C LEU A 76 -3.16 -11.07 1.88
N MET A 77 -3.98 -10.99 2.91
CA MET A 77 -5.34 -11.55 2.92
C MET A 77 -6.23 -10.86 1.88
N TYR A 78 -6.10 -9.54 1.71
CA TYR A 78 -6.89 -8.78 0.74
C TYR A 78 -6.55 -9.15 -0.70
N SER A 79 -5.27 -9.29 -1.03
CA SER A 79 -4.84 -9.67 -2.38
C SER A 79 -5.37 -11.05 -2.77
N GLN A 80 -5.31 -12.01 -1.84
CA GLN A 80 -5.83 -13.37 -2.01
C GLN A 80 -7.35 -13.36 -2.29
N LEU A 81 -8.10 -12.57 -1.54
CA LEU A 81 -9.55 -12.45 -1.71
C LEU A 81 -9.92 -11.75 -3.03
N MET A 82 -9.25 -10.64 -3.36
CA MET A 82 -9.50 -9.89 -4.59
C MET A 82 -9.13 -10.70 -5.83
N TYR A 83 -8.05 -11.48 -5.79
CA TYR A 83 -7.69 -12.38 -6.87
C TYR A 83 -8.86 -13.31 -7.25
N GLU A 84 -9.43 -14.04 -6.27
CA GLU A 84 -10.58 -14.92 -6.54
C GLU A 84 -11.83 -14.14 -6.98
N SER A 85 -12.04 -12.92 -6.47
CA SER A 85 -13.14 -12.08 -6.95
C SER A 85 -12.96 -11.65 -8.41
N THR A 86 -11.73 -11.32 -8.83
CA THR A 86 -11.42 -11.00 -10.23
C THR A 86 -11.72 -12.17 -11.17
N GLN A 87 -11.41 -13.41 -10.75
CA GLN A 87 -11.68 -14.63 -11.54
C GLN A 87 -13.17 -14.81 -11.88
N ARG A 88 -14.06 -14.14 -11.14
CA ARG A 88 -15.52 -14.20 -11.30
C ARG A 88 -16.08 -13.09 -12.19
N GLN A 89 -15.25 -12.15 -12.62
CA GLN A 89 -15.67 -11.00 -13.44
C GLN A 89 -15.59 -11.34 -14.93
N LEU A 90 -16.58 -10.89 -15.71
CA LEU A 90 -16.60 -11.08 -17.18
C LEU A 90 -15.54 -10.24 -17.90
N HIS A 91 -15.30 -9.02 -17.40
CA HIS A 91 -14.36 -8.06 -17.97
C HIS A 91 -13.54 -7.39 -16.86
N PRO A 92 -12.56 -8.11 -16.28
CA PRO A 92 -11.64 -7.53 -15.31
C PRO A 92 -10.94 -6.27 -15.85
N HIS A 93 -10.51 -5.38 -14.95
CA HIS A 93 -9.70 -4.21 -15.31
C HIS A 93 -8.41 -4.64 -16.01
N MET A 94 -8.16 -4.08 -17.19
CA MET A 94 -6.94 -4.30 -17.96
C MET A 94 -5.93 -3.21 -17.59
N CYS A 95 -4.84 -3.64 -16.96
CA CYS A 95 -3.71 -2.80 -16.59
C CYS A 95 -2.92 -2.38 -17.83
N ARG A 96 -2.00 -1.43 -17.64
CA ARG A 96 -1.25 -0.81 -18.75
C ARG A 96 -0.25 -1.75 -19.43
N ASP A 97 0.17 -2.80 -18.74
CA ASP A 97 0.96 -3.89 -19.29
C ASP A 97 0.12 -4.87 -20.14
N GLY A 98 -1.19 -4.62 -20.30
CA GLY A 98 -2.10 -5.44 -21.09
C GLY A 98 -2.64 -6.66 -20.36
N ARG A 99 -2.29 -6.86 -19.08
CA ARG A 99 -2.77 -7.97 -18.24
C ARG A 99 -3.84 -7.49 -17.26
N THR A 100 -4.55 -8.44 -16.68
CA THR A 100 -5.53 -8.25 -15.61
C THR A 100 -5.05 -8.99 -14.37
N ILE A 101 -5.67 -8.73 -13.21
CA ILE A 101 -5.44 -9.57 -12.01
C ILE A 101 -5.81 -11.04 -12.27
N ALA A 102 -6.73 -11.31 -13.20
CA ALA A 102 -7.14 -12.67 -13.52
C ALA A 102 -6.07 -13.49 -14.26
N ASP A 103 -5.09 -12.81 -14.88
CA ASP A 103 -3.98 -13.44 -15.59
C ASP A 103 -2.84 -13.87 -14.66
N LEU A 104 -2.89 -13.49 -13.38
CA LEU A 104 -1.94 -13.94 -12.37
C LEU A 104 -2.19 -15.41 -12.00
N THR A 105 -1.14 -16.16 -11.72
CA THR A 105 -1.22 -17.53 -11.21
C THR A 105 -1.21 -17.57 -9.68
N PRO A 106 -1.59 -18.70 -9.04
CA PRO A 106 -1.39 -18.88 -7.60
C PRO A 106 0.09 -18.72 -7.16
N LEU A 107 1.05 -19.07 -8.03
CA LEU A 107 2.47 -18.84 -7.78
C LEU A 107 2.84 -17.35 -7.84
N ASP A 108 2.30 -16.59 -8.79
CA ASP A 108 2.46 -15.13 -8.82
C ASP A 108 1.88 -14.49 -7.56
N LEU A 109 0.75 -15.00 -7.07
CA LEU A 109 0.12 -14.52 -5.84
C LEU A 109 1.00 -14.79 -4.60
N LYS A 110 1.71 -15.93 -4.55
CA LYS A 110 2.75 -16.19 -3.52
C LYS A 110 3.89 -15.17 -3.61
N LYS A 111 4.41 -14.91 -4.82
CA LYS A 111 5.47 -13.92 -5.06
C LYS A 111 5.02 -12.50 -4.67
N LEU A 112 3.79 -12.15 -5.02
CA LEU A 112 3.15 -10.88 -4.67
C LEU A 112 2.98 -10.73 -3.16
N ASN A 113 2.53 -11.78 -2.45
CA ASN A 113 2.42 -11.76 -1.00
C ASN A 113 3.77 -11.51 -0.32
N ILE A 114 4.86 -12.09 -0.84
CA ILE A 114 6.22 -11.79 -0.37
C ILE A 114 6.56 -10.30 -0.60
N ALA A 115 6.29 -9.75 -1.78
CA ALA A 115 6.54 -8.34 -2.06
C ALA A 115 5.74 -7.40 -1.15
N GLN A 116 4.47 -7.73 -0.85
CA GLN A 116 3.62 -6.96 0.06
C GLN A 116 4.21 -6.84 1.47
N LEU A 117 4.95 -7.85 1.95
CA LEU A 117 5.62 -7.78 3.26
C LEU A 117 6.57 -6.59 3.36
N PHE A 118 7.17 -6.18 2.23
CA PHE A 118 8.12 -5.07 2.17
C PHE A 118 7.49 -3.72 1.80
N PHE A 119 6.19 -3.68 1.46
CA PHE A 119 5.54 -2.51 0.86
C PHE A 119 5.66 -1.25 1.72
N VAL A 120 5.55 -1.38 3.05
CA VAL A 120 5.73 -0.28 4.01
C VAL A 120 6.90 -0.49 4.97
N ALA A 121 7.68 -1.56 4.79
CA ALA A 121 8.73 -1.94 5.74
C ALA A 121 9.88 -0.91 5.82
N GLY A 122 10.10 -0.17 4.72
CA GLY A 122 11.09 0.91 4.64
C GLY A 122 10.69 2.22 5.32
N ARG A 123 9.49 2.31 5.94
CA ARG A 123 9.08 3.51 6.67
C ARG A 123 10.01 3.80 7.84
N ALA A 124 10.47 5.05 7.92
CA ALA A 124 11.27 5.56 9.03
C ALA A 124 10.50 6.53 9.95
N SER A 125 9.24 6.85 9.63
CA SER A 125 8.27 7.58 10.46
C SER A 125 6.84 7.42 9.90
N GLU A 126 5.85 8.09 10.51
CA GLU A 126 4.47 8.21 10.00
C GLU A 126 4.27 9.37 8.99
N ALA A 127 5.33 10.10 8.62
CA ALA A 127 5.25 11.13 7.61
C ALA A 127 4.70 10.57 6.28
N SER A 128 3.88 11.37 5.60
CA SER A 128 3.16 10.96 4.38
C SER A 128 3.16 12.02 3.27
N TYR A 129 3.92 13.11 3.45
CA TYR A 129 4.20 14.04 2.36
C TYR A 129 5.15 13.40 1.34
N GLY A 130 5.20 13.95 0.13
CA GLY A 130 5.61 13.19 -1.06
C GLY A 130 7.05 12.75 -1.04
N ASP A 131 7.95 13.62 -0.57
CA ASP A 131 9.36 13.28 -0.38
C ASP A 131 9.55 12.13 0.62
N ALA A 132 8.92 12.19 1.80
CA ALA A 132 9.00 11.12 2.80
C ALA A 132 8.39 9.80 2.26
N TYR A 133 7.21 9.88 1.62
CA TYR A 133 6.54 8.72 1.02
C TYR A 133 7.44 8.00 0.02
N HIS A 134 7.92 8.69 -1.02
CA HIS A 134 8.76 8.06 -2.05
C HIS A 134 10.11 7.59 -1.50
N ARG A 135 10.69 8.30 -0.51
CA ARG A 135 11.92 7.85 0.17
C ARG A 135 11.70 6.52 0.89
N TYR A 136 10.62 6.38 1.64
CA TYR A 136 10.29 5.17 2.41
C TYR A 136 9.96 3.98 1.50
N HIS A 137 9.19 4.18 0.44
CA HIS A 137 8.90 3.14 -0.54
C HIS A 137 10.16 2.67 -1.27
N ARG A 138 11.06 3.59 -1.63
CA ARG A 138 12.37 3.25 -2.18
C ARG A 138 13.24 2.43 -1.22
N TYR A 139 13.17 2.69 0.09
CA TYR A 139 13.86 1.86 1.09
C TYR A 139 13.28 0.45 1.15
N GLY A 140 11.95 0.32 1.19
CA GLY A 140 11.27 -0.99 1.15
C GLY A 140 11.65 -1.81 -0.10
N ALA A 141 11.67 -1.17 -1.27
CA ALA A 141 12.03 -1.79 -2.53
C ALA A 141 13.47 -2.32 -2.53
N LYS A 142 14.41 -1.55 -1.97
CA LYS A 142 15.82 -1.98 -1.83
C LYS A 142 15.98 -3.13 -0.85
N HIS A 143 15.27 -3.11 0.28
CA HIS A 143 15.28 -4.22 1.23
C HIS A 143 14.74 -5.50 0.59
N PHE A 144 13.62 -5.43 -0.14
CA PHE A 144 13.08 -6.55 -0.90
C PHE A 144 14.10 -7.08 -1.91
N ALA A 145 14.63 -6.22 -2.79
CA ALA A 145 15.54 -6.64 -3.85
C ALA A 145 16.84 -7.25 -3.30
N SER A 146 17.35 -6.71 -2.18
CA SER A 146 18.49 -7.30 -1.48
C SER A 146 18.15 -8.68 -0.93
N TYR A 147 17.05 -8.82 -0.18
CA TYR A 147 16.65 -10.10 0.41
C TYR A 147 16.37 -11.16 -0.66
N ALA A 148 15.62 -10.80 -1.71
CA ALA A 148 15.23 -11.73 -2.76
C ALA A 148 16.43 -12.29 -3.53
N ARG A 149 17.43 -11.46 -3.87
CA ARG A 149 18.64 -11.90 -4.58
C ARG A 149 19.53 -12.84 -3.76
N HIS A 150 19.47 -12.78 -2.42
CA HIS A 150 20.30 -13.63 -1.57
C HIS A 150 19.56 -14.88 -1.07
N HIS A 151 18.22 -14.83 -0.99
CA HIS A 151 17.45 -15.86 -0.29
C HIS A 151 16.28 -16.44 -1.08
N LEU A 152 15.89 -15.84 -2.21
CA LEU A 152 14.69 -16.22 -2.96
C LEU A 152 14.96 -16.41 -4.46
N THR A 153 16.21 -16.61 -4.90
CA THR A 153 16.55 -16.85 -6.31
C THR A 153 16.01 -18.16 -6.86
N HIS A 154 15.69 -19.12 -5.99
CA HIS A 154 14.98 -20.35 -6.36
C HIS A 154 13.49 -20.12 -6.66
N LEU A 155 12.94 -18.96 -6.28
CA LEU A 155 11.52 -18.62 -6.44
C LEU A 155 11.32 -17.44 -7.41
N PHE A 156 12.19 -16.43 -7.38
CA PHE A 156 12.11 -15.25 -8.22
C PHE A 156 13.25 -15.21 -9.22
N SER A 157 12.90 -15.03 -10.49
CA SER A 157 13.86 -14.60 -11.51
C SER A 157 14.28 -13.14 -11.29
N GLU A 158 15.44 -12.74 -11.82
CA GLU A 158 15.92 -11.35 -11.68
C GLU A 158 14.91 -10.31 -12.21
N LYS A 159 14.23 -10.62 -13.33
CA LYS A 159 13.18 -9.74 -13.87
C LYS A 159 12.00 -9.57 -12.93
N GLU A 160 11.62 -10.64 -12.22
CA GLU A 160 10.55 -10.57 -11.22
C GLU A 160 11.00 -9.79 -9.99
N ILE A 161 12.26 -9.93 -9.56
CA ILE A 161 12.83 -9.09 -8.49
C ILE A 161 12.76 -7.61 -8.88
N GLU A 162 13.15 -7.26 -10.11
CA GLU A 162 13.05 -5.88 -10.60
C GLU A 162 11.60 -5.39 -10.67
N LEU A 163 10.68 -6.21 -11.16
CA LEU A 163 9.25 -5.91 -11.24
C LEU A 163 8.63 -5.65 -9.86
N TYR A 164 8.81 -6.56 -8.91
CA TYR A 164 8.23 -6.42 -7.58
C TYR A 164 8.90 -5.31 -6.76
N ALA A 165 10.22 -5.10 -6.92
CA ALA A 165 10.89 -3.94 -6.34
C ALA A 165 10.32 -2.63 -6.89
N ARG A 166 10.02 -2.58 -8.20
CA ARG A 166 9.36 -1.43 -8.84
C ARG A 166 7.96 -1.17 -8.28
N CYS A 167 7.16 -2.23 -8.10
CA CYS A 167 5.83 -2.13 -7.50
C CYS A 167 5.88 -1.60 -6.05
N ILE A 168 6.91 -1.98 -5.28
CA ILE A 168 7.12 -1.47 -3.92
C ILE A 168 7.62 -0.01 -3.93
N GLU A 169 8.49 0.35 -4.88
CA GLU A 169 9.11 1.68 -4.97
C GLU A 169 8.06 2.79 -5.18
N ASP A 170 6.96 2.48 -5.88
CA ASP A 170 5.89 3.42 -6.23
C ASP A 170 6.46 4.78 -6.66
N ARG A 171 7.29 4.75 -7.71
CA ARG A 171 8.08 5.92 -8.10
C ARG A 171 7.16 6.96 -8.69
N GLU A 172 7.47 8.22 -8.42
CA GLU A 172 6.77 9.33 -9.07
C GLU A 172 6.74 9.15 -10.60
N GLY A 173 5.54 9.25 -11.17
CA GLY A 173 5.28 9.01 -12.59
C GLY A 173 4.75 7.62 -12.93
N ASP A 174 4.84 6.65 -12.01
CA ASP A 174 4.13 5.38 -12.17
C ASP A 174 2.62 5.58 -12.05
N TYR A 175 1.88 4.79 -12.81
CA TYR A 175 0.43 4.71 -12.70
C TYR A 175 0.06 3.63 -11.68
N PHE A 176 -1.05 3.87 -10.97
CA PHE A 176 -1.64 2.92 -10.03
C PHE A 176 -1.88 1.53 -10.65
N ASP A 177 -2.15 1.46 -11.95
CA ASP A 177 -2.40 0.24 -12.73
C ASP A 177 -1.30 -0.06 -13.76
N SER A 178 -0.04 0.29 -13.44
CA SER A 178 1.09 0.06 -14.35
C SER A 178 1.26 -1.42 -14.72
N THR A 179 1.12 -2.32 -13.74
CA THR A 179 1.10 -3.78 -13.95
C THR A 179 0.01 -4.41 -13.09
N ALA A 180 -0.44 -5.62 -13.45
CA ALA A 180 -1.43 -6.36 -12.67
C ALA A 180 -0.98 -6.62 -11.21
N GLU A 181 0.32 -6.89 -11.00
CA GLU A 181 0.89 -7.12 -9.67
C GLU A 181 0.88 -5.84 -8.82
N GLY A 182 1.39 -4.74 -9.38
CA GLY A 182 1.39 -3.44 -8.70
C GLY A 182 -0.03 -2.98 -8.37
N TYR A 183 -0.96 -3.16 -9.32
CA TYR A 183 -2.37 -2.82 -9.13
C TYR A 183 -2.99 -3.56 -7.93
N LEU A 184 -2.76 -4.87 -7.83
CA LEU A 184 -3.28 -5.69 -6.73
C LEU A 184 -2.62 -5.33 -5.38
N ILE A 185 -1.32 -5.01 -5.37
CA ILE A 185 -0.62 -4.51 -4.18
C ILE A 185 -1.24 -3.19 -3.70
N HIS A 186 -1.42 -2.21 -4.60
CA HIS A 186 -1.98 -0.91 -4.26
C HIS A 186 -3.44 -0.98 -3.80
N LEU A 187 -4.28 -1.79 -4.45
CA LEU A 187 -5.66 -2.04 -4.01
C LEU A 187 -5.69 -2.64 -2.60
N SER A 188 -4.79 -3.58 -2.31
CA SER A 188 -4.71 -4.23 -1.00
C SER A 188 -4.34 -3.23 0.09
N HIS A 189 -3.37 -2.35 -0.19
CA HIS A 189 -3.02 -1.27 0.73
C HIS A 189 -4.19 -0.29 0.93
N MET A 190 -4.88 0.06 -0.16
CA MET A 190 -6.04 0.97 -0.14
C MET A 190 -7.19 0.43 0.73
N ILE A 191 -7.48 -0.87 0.69
CA ILE A 191 -8.50 -1.50 1.55
C ILE A 191 -8.18 -1.28 3.04
N ASP A 192 -6.93 -1.47 3.45
CA ASP A 192 -6.57 -1.34 4.87
C ASP A 192 -6.76 0.11 5.36
N LEU A 193 -6.69 1.12 4.47
CA LEU A 193 -6.91 2.54 4.82
C LEU A 193 -8.30 2.81 5.40
N MET A 194 -9.29 1.93 5.19
CA MET A 194 -10.61 2.07 5.80
C MET A 194 -10.59 2.11 7.34
N ARG A 195 -9.53 1.58 7.98
CA ARG A 195 -9.38 1.63 9.45
C ARG A 195 -9.03 3.03 9.97
N CYS A 196 -8.54 3.94 9.11
CA CYS A 196 -7.95 5.22 9.54
C CYS A 196 -8.30 6.42 8.65
N LYS A 197 -9.24 6.28 7.71
CA LYS A 197 -9.73 7.37 6.86
C LYS A 197 -11.19 7.69 7.15
N SER A 198 -11.61 8.90 6.81
CA SER A 198 -12.97 9.35 7.06
C SER A 198 -13.96 8.71 6.09
N PRO A 199 -15.27 8.80 6.36
CA PRO A 199 -16.30 8.33 5.43
C PRO A 199 -16.20 8.96 4.03
N VAL A 200 -15.63 10.17 3.92
CA VAL A 200 -15.40 10.85 2.65
C VAL A 200 -14.48 10.02 1.76
N GLU A 201 -13.30 9.65 2.25
CA GLU A 201 -12.36 8.81 1.51
C GLU A 201 -12.88 7.41 1.24
N VAL A 202 -13.60 6.84 2.19
CA VAL A 202 -14.04 5.45 2.10
C VAL A 202 -15.21 5.30 1.11
N PHE A 203 -16.17 6.23 1.12
CA PHE A 203 -17.44 6.04 0.40
C PHE A 203 -17.71 7.06 -0.72
N ILE A 204 -17.05 8.21 -0.76
CA ILE A 204 -17.41 9.31 -1.66
C ILE A 204 -16.24 9.74 -2.58
N GLY A 205 -15.00 9.71 -2.09
CA GLY A 205 -13.80 10.23 -2.74
C GLY A 205 -13.49 11.68 -2.32
N HIS A 206 -12.29 12.19 -2.64
CA HIS A 206 -11.92 13.58 -2.32
C HIS A 206 -12.36 14.61 -3.36
N SER A 207 -12.54 14.19 -4.61
CA SER A 207 -12.83 15.07 -5.73
C SER A 207 -13.81 14.43 -6.70
N ARG A 208 -14.34 15.20 -7.66
CA ARG A 208 -15.27 14.69 -8.69
C ARG A 208 -14.65 13.61 -9.59
N GLY A 209 -13.33 13.65 -9.76
CA GLY A 209 -12.57 12.66 -10.51
C GLY A 209 -11.89 11.62 -9.63
N SER A 210 -12.36 11.38 -8.41
CA SER A 210 -11.81 10.32 -7.55
C SER A 210 -12.96 9.52 -6.95
N MET A 211 -12.84 8.19 -6.98
CA MET A 211 -13.79 7.30 -6.32
C MET A 211 -13.32 7.01 -4.90
N GLY A 212 -14.27 6.87 -3.98
CA GLY A 212 -13.97 6.34 -2.65
C GLY A 212 -13.49 4.89 -2.72
N ILE A 213 -12.88 4.40 -1.64
CA ILE A 213 -12.35 3.04 -1.53
C ILE A 213 -13.41 1.98 -1.88
N VAL A 214 -14.57 2.03 -1.23
CA VAL A 214 -15.67 1.06 -1.43
C VAL A 214 -16.31 1.19 -2.82
N PRO A 215 -16.61 2.39 -3.32
CA PRO A 215 -16.99 2.57 -4.72
C PRO A 215 -16.03 1.91 -5.72
N THR A 216 -14.72 2.02 -5.51
CA THR A 216 -13.71 1.36 -6.36
C THR A 216 -13.85 -0.15 -6.32
N LEU A 217 -14.02 -0.75 -5.13
CA LEU A 217 -14.26 -2.20 -5.01
C LEU A 217 -15.54 -2.63 -5.72
N ILE A 218 -16.64 -1.89 -5.56
CA ILE A 218 -17.91 -2.18 -6.22
C ILE A 218 -17.77 -2.10 -7.74
N HIS A 219 -17.00 -1.13 -8.25
CA HIS A 219 -16.76 -0.98 -9.68
C HIS A 219 -16.01 -2.18 -10.26
N LEU A 220 -15.00 -2.69 -9.54
CA LEU A 220 -14.12 -3.77 -10.01
C LEU A 220 -14.73 -5.16 -9.86
N PHE A 221 -15.47 -5.38 -8.78
CA PHE A 221 -15.89 -6.71 -8.35
C PHE A 221 -17.42 -6.89 -8.35
N GLY A 222 -18.16 -5.83 -8.67
CA GLY A 222 -19.60 -5.77 -8.49
C GLY A 222 -19.99 -5.48 -7.03
N ARG A 223 -21.25 -5.11 -6.83
CA ARG A 223 -21.74 -4.63 -5.53
C ARG A 223 -21.62 -5.65 -4.40
N ASN A 224 -21.95 -6.92 -4.67
CA ASN A 224 -21.96 -7.95 -3.63
C ASN A 224 -20.53 -8.30 -3.19
N ASP A 225 -19.67 -8.74 -4.10
CA ASP A 225 -18.28 -9.08 -3.79
C ASP A 225 -17.52 -7.86 -3.21
N GLY A 226 -17.77 -6.64 -3.71
CA GLY A 226 -17.15 -5.41 -3.18
C GLY A 226 -17.54 -5.11 -1.73
N LEU A 227 -18.80 -5.35 -1.35
CA LEU A 227 -19.26 -5.20 0.05
C LEU A 227 -18.79 -6.37 0.93
N ASP A 228 -18.71 -7.58 0.39
CA ASP A 228 -18.14 -8.73 1.10
C ASP A 228 -16.67 -8.49 1.45
N ILE A 229 -15.89 -7.90 0.53
CA ILE A 229 -14.49 -7.50 0.77
C ILE A 229 -14.42 -6.42 1.86
N LEU A 230 -15.31 -5.42 1.83
CA LEU A 230 -15.42 -4.40 2.89
C LEU A 230 -15.64 -5.06 4.26
N HIS A 231 -16.61 -5.97 4.37
CA HIS A 231 -16.94 -6.63 5.62
C HIS A 231 -15.84 -7.58 6.10
N PHE A 232 -15.21 -8.30 5.17
CA PHE A 232 -14.04 -9.13 5.48
C PHE A 232 -12.90 -8.30 6.05
N ALA A 233 -12.57 -7.16 5.45
CA ALA A 233 -11.54 -6.25 5.95
C ALA A 233 -11.85 -5.73 7.36
N ARG A 234 -13.10 -5.32 7.60
CA ARG A 234 -13.57 -4.93 8.95
C ARG A 234 -13.47 -6.07 9.96
N GLY A 235 -13.70 -7.31 9.54
CA GLY A 235 -13.48 -8.51 10.34
C GLY A 235 -12.01 -8.65 10.75
N LEU A 236 -11.08 -8.49 9.80
CA LEU A 236 -9.64 -8.56 10.10
C LEU A 236 -9.19 -7.42 11.04
N PHE A 237 -9.75 -6.22 10.91
CA PHE A 237 -9.50 -5.11 11.86
C PHE A 237 -9.86 -5.55 13.28
N ALA A 238 -11.08 -6.06 13.49
CA ALA A 238 -11.55 -6.52 14.80
C ALA A 238 -10.75 -7.72 15.34
N ALA A 239 -10.29 -8.62 14.48
CA ALA A 239 -9.51 -9.79 14.88
C ALA A 239 -8.09 -9.40 15.30
N THR A 240 -7.53 -8.36 14.69
CA THR A 240 -6.20 -7.81 15.02
C THR A 240 -6.23 -6.68 16.05
N GLY A 241 -7.40 -6.40 16.63
CA GLY A 241 -7.57 -5.46 17.74
C GLY A 241 -7.63 -3.98 17.34
N GLU A 242 -7.71 -3.66 16.05
CA GLU A 242 -7.89 -2.30 15.57
C GLU A 242 -9.30 -1.79 15.91
N GLY A 243 -9.43 -0.46 16.07
CA GLY A 243 -10.74 0.17 16.08
C GLY A 243 -11.43 -0.05 14.73
N VAL A 244 -12.69 -0.47 14.76
CA VAL A 244 -13.53 -0.63 13.57
C VAL A 244 -14.48 0.56 13.49
N PRO A 245 -14.31 1.50 12.54
CA PRO A 245 -15.20 2.65 12.44
C PRO A 245 -16.66 2.22 12.23
N TYR A 246 -17.62 2.96 12.80
CA TYR A 246 -19.02 2.77 12.41
C TYR A 246 -19.23 3.27 10.97
N ILE A 247 -20.28 2.79 10.32
CA ILE A 247 -20.72 3.28 9.01
C ILE A 247 -22.18 3.69 9.16
N ASP A 248 -22.51 4.93 8.83
CA ASP A 248 -23.90 5.39 8.75
C ASP A 248 -24.11 6.23 7.50
N SER A 249 -24.79 5.65 6.51
CA SER A 249 -25.10 6.34 5.25
C SER A 249 -26.09 7.51 5.40
N THR A 250 -26.78 7.62 6.54
CA THR A 250 -27.66 8.77 6.82
C THR A 250 -26.87 10.02 7.19
N GLU A 251 -25.62 9.88 7.62
CA GLU A 251 -24.75 11.02 7.95
C GLU A 251 -24.09 11.65 6.71
N TRP A 252 -24.02 10.93 5.58
CA TRP A 252 -23.27 11.37 4.39
C TRP A 252 -23.71 12.73 3.82
N PRO A 253 -25.02 13.07 3.75
CA PRO A 253 -25.47 14.40 3.33
C PRO A 253 -25.03 15.54 4.25
N HIS A 254 -24.56 15.23 5.46
CA HIS A 254 -24.17 16.19 6.49
C HIS A 254 -22.65 16.41 6.58
N LEU A 255 -21.87 15.78 5.69
CA LEU A 255 -20.40 15.85 5.68
C LEU A 255 -19.83 17.10 5.00
N GLY A 256 -20.67 18.05 4.59
CA GLY A 256 -20.22 19.27 3.89
C GLY A 256 -19.72 19.01 2.46
N ILE A 257 -20.22 17.95 1.81
CA ILE A 257 -19.90 17.57 0.43
C ILE A 257 -21.10 17.87 -0.47
N GLU A 258 -20.84 18.14 -1.75
CA GLU A 258 -21.88 18.39 -2.74
C GLU A 258 -22.86 17.21 -2.85
N CYS A 259 -24.16 17.51 -2.87
CA CYS A 259 -25.22 16.50 -2.85
C CYS A 259 -25.11 15.48 -4.00
N ASP A 260 -24.70 15.90 -5.19
CA ASP A 260 -24.58 15.01 -6.36
C ASP A 260 -23.60 13.86 -6.13
N ARG A 261 -22.54 14.10 -5.35
CA ARG A 261 -21.54 13.08 -5.02
C ARG A 261 -22.05 12.12 -3.95
N VAL A 262 -22.81 12.63 -2.99
CA VAL A 262 -23.46 11.81 -1.96
C VAL A 262 -24.53 10.93 -2.58
N GLU A 263 -25.38 11.49 -3.45
CA GLU A 263 -26.41 10.76 -4.19
C GLU A 263 -25.79 9.62 -5.00
N LYS A 264 -24.73 9.89 -5.78
CA LYS A 264 -24.01 8.86 -6.53
C LYS A 264 -23.43 7.76 -5.63
N ALA A 265 -22.89 8.12 -4.46
CA ALA A 265 -22.39 7.13 -3.51
C ALA A 265 -23.54 6.25 -2.96
N GLN A 266 -24.68 6.86 -2.61
CA GLN A 266 -25.86 6.15 -2.13
C GLN A 266 -26.51 5.28 -3.20
N GLU A 267 -26.53 5.70 -4.47
CA GLU A 267 -27.01 4.89 -5.59
C GLU A 267 -26.14 3.64 -5.79
N LEU A 268 -24.81 3.79 -5.71
CA LEU A 268 -23.86 2.71 -5.93
C LEU A 268 -23.82 1.71 -4.76
N ILE A 269 -23.71 2.23 -3.54
CA ILE A 269 -23.53 1.44 -2.32
C ILE A 269 -24.88 0.96 -1.78
N GLY A 270 -25.93 1.77 -1.94
CA GLY A 270 -27.19 1.60 -1.22
C GLY A 270 -27.12 2.12 0.22
N PHE A 271 -28.23 1.96 0.93
CA PHE A 271 -28.29 2.23 2.37
C PHE A 271 -27.39 1.23 3.12
N LEU A 272 -26.47 1.75 3.94
CA LEU A 272 -25.53 0.96 4.71
C LEU A 272 -25.36 1.53 6.12
N GLN A 273 -25.71 0.72 7.11
CA GLN A 273 -25.48 1.02 8.52
C GLN A 273 -24.79 -0.17 9.19
N VAL A 274 -23.67 0.06 9.84
CA VAL A 274 -22.86 -0.95 10.52
C VAL A 274 -22.25 -0.35 11.76
N ASP A 275 -22.51 -0.97 12.91
CA ASP A 275 -21.95 -0.52 14.18
C ASP A 275 -20.42 -0.56 14.19
N GLY A 276 -19.83 0.38 14.92
CA GLY A 276 -18.39 0.42 15.19
C GLY A 276 -17.99 -0.54 16.31
N LYS A 277 -16.68 -0.75 16.45
CA LYS A 277 -16.07 -1.47 17.57
C LYS A 277 -14.83 -0.72 18.03
N GLU A 278 -14.66 -0.60 19.34
CA GLU A 278 -13.44 -0.04 19.93
C GLU A 278 -12.25 -0.99 19.73
N ALA A 279 -11.04 -0.43 19.79
CA ALA A 279 -9.81 -1.18 19.74
C ALA A 279 -9.64 -2.12 20.96
N ASP A 280 -8.95 -3.24 20.77
CA ASP A 280 -8.68 -4.25 21.79
C ASP A 280 -7.17 -4.43 21.96
N ALA A 281 -6.63 -3.86 23.05
CA ALA A 281 -5.20 -3.86 23.30
C ALA A 281 -4.57 -5.26 23.33
N LYS A 282 -5.29 -6.27 23.85
CA LYS A 282 -4.76 -7.64 23.92
C LYS A 282 -4.62 -8.24 22.53
N LYS A 283 -5.64 -8.08 21.69
CA LYS A 283 -5.58 -8.52 20.29
C LYS A 283 -4.53 -7.75 19.49
N THR A 284 -4.41 -6.44 19.72
CA THR A 284 -3.36 -5.62 19.11
C THR A 284 -1.98 -6.12 19.50
N GLY A 285 -1.76 -6.49 20.77
CA GLY A 285 -0.50 -7.10 21.22
C GLY A 285 -0.23 -8.43 20.56
N GLN A 286 -1.22 -9.33 20.53
CA GLN A 286 -1.10 -10.65 19.92
C GLN A 286 -0.76 -10.57 18.42
N ALA A 287 -1.44 -9.69 17.68
CA ALA A 287 -1.21 -9.51 16.24
C ALA A 287 0.00 -8.61 15.92
N GLY A 288 0.44 -7.78 16.87
CA GLY A 288 1.56 -6.86 16.67
C GLY A 288 2.92 -7.45 17.01
N PHE A 289 3.00 -8.43 17.92
CA PHE A 289 4.27 -8.91 18.47
C PHE A 289 4.83 -10.20 17.88
N SER A 290 4.07 -10.95 17.08
CA SER A 290 4.58 -12.15 16.39
C SER A 290 3.79 -12.49 15.12
N VAL A 291 4.48 -13.10 14.15
CA VAL A 291 3.88 -13.59 12.89
C VAL A 291 2.84 -14.65 13.15
N GLU A 292 3.15 -15.62 14.02
CA GLU A 292 2.20 -16.67 14.43
C GLU A 292 0.94 -16.05 15.06
N GLY A 293 1.10 -15.16 16.04
CA GLY A 293 -0.04 -14.53 16.71
C GLY A 293 -0.91 -13.72 15.77
N CYS A 294 -0.29 -12.98 14.84
CA CYS A 294 -1.01 -12.26 13.79
C CYS A 294 -1.74 -13.21 12.84
N TYR A 295 -1.05 -14.23 12.32
CA TYR A 295 -1.63 -15.15 11.36
C TYR A 295 -2.79 -15.97 11.96
N GLU A 296 -2.65 -16.45 13.19
CA GLU A 296 -3.74 -17.12 13.91
C GLU A 296 -4.94 -16.20 14.09
N ALA A 297 -4.73 -14.93 14.45
CA ALA A 297 -5.81 -13.95 14.55
C ALA A 297 -6.53 -13.76 13.20
N LEU A 298 -5.79 -13.62 12.11
CA LEU A 298 -6.35 -13.43 10.76
C LEU A 298 -7.19 -14.64 10.31
N LYS A 299 -6.75 -15.86 10.61
CA LYS A 299 -7.48 -17.10 10.28
C LYS A 299 -8.81 -17.25 11.00
N THR A 300 -9.05 -16.52 12.09
CA THR A 300 -10.33 -16.57 12.82
C THR A 300 -11.48 -15.92 12.05
N VAL A 301 -11.19 -15.13 11.02
CA VAL A 301 -12.20 -14.42 10.24
C VAL A 301 -12.64 -15.28 9.06
N ASN A 302 -13.94 -15.61 9.03
CA ASN A 302 -14.53 -16.35 7.93
C ASN A 302 -14.39 -15.54 6.63
N THR A 303 -13.97 -16.21 5.57
CA THR A 303 -14.00 -15.66 4.22
C THR A 303 -15.45 -15.60 3.71
N PRO A 304 -15.74 -14.74 2.73
CA PRO A 304 -17.00 -14.79 2.00
C PRO A 304 -17.27 -16.20 1.42
N ASP A 305 -18.55 -16.57 1.28
CA ASP A 305 -18.96 -17.92 0.88
C ASP A 305 -18.47 -18.32 -0.51
N TRP A 306 -18.26 -17.33 -1.39
CA TRP A 306 -17.75 -17.54 -2.75
C TRP A 306 -16.23 -17.73 -2.80
N TYR A 307 -15.51 -17.52 -1.70
CA TYR A 307 -14.06 -17.67 -1.67
C TYR A 307 -13.65 -19.14 -1.58
N HIS A 308 -12.91 -19.58 -2.59
CA HIS A 308 -12.28 -20.89 -2.65
C HIS A 308 -10.84 -20.73 -3.09
N GLN A 309 -9.90 -20.86 -2.15
CA GLN A 309 -8.47 -20.72 -2.44
C GLN A 309 -8.00 -21.78 -3.43
N LYS A 310 -7.40 -21.34 -4.55
CA LYS A 310 -6.70 -22.25 -5.48
C LYS A 310 -5.35 -22.69 -4.89
N ALA A 311 -5.02 -23.96 -5.09
CA ALA A 311 -3.70 -24.49 -4.78
C ALA A 311 -2.68 -24.07 -5.86
N ILE A 312 -1.40 -23.98 -5.48
CA ILE A 312 -0.29 -23.90 -6.45
C ILE A 312 -0.23 -25.25 -7.18
N GLY A 313 -0.31 -25.24 -8.51
CA GLY A 313 -0.35 -26.47 -9.30
C GLY A 313 1.05 -27.08 -9.50
N MET A 314 1.12 -28.40 -9.73
CA MET A 314 2.40 -29.08 -10.07
C MET A 314 3.05 -28.54 -11.35
N GLU A 315 2.27 -27.93 -12.26
CA GLU A 315 2.80 -27.27 -13.46
C GLU A 315 3.48 -25.94 -13.13
N ASP A 316 2.96 -25.20 -12.13
CA ASP A 316 3.59 -23.98 -11.62
C ASP A 316 4.94 -24.30 -10.93
N GLU A 317 5.02 -25.45 -10.25
CA GLU A 317 6.27 -25.93 -9.64
C GLU A 317 7.30 -26.38 -10.67
N ARG A 318 6.90 -27.05 -11.75
CA ARG A 318 7.83 -27.46 -12.83
C ARG A 318 8.44 -26.28 -13.59
N ALA A 319 7.71 -25.17 -13.71
CA ALA A 319 8.26 -23.94 -14.28
C ALA A 319 9.43 -23.38 -13.43
N LEU A 320 9.55 -23.75 -12.15
CA LEU A 320 10.70 -23.45 -11.30
C LEU A 320 11.86 -24.45 -11.52
N GLU A 321 11.58 -25.70 -11.89
CA GLU A 321 12.60 -26.75 -12.13
C GLU A 321 13.33 -26.59 -13.48
N ASP A 322 12.71 -25.98 -14.49
CA ASP A 322 13.34 -25.73 -15.81
C ASP A 322 14.38 -24.58 -15.77
N PHE A 323 14.50 -23.86 -14.66
CA PHE A 323 15.63 -22.95 -14.39
C PHE A 323 16.83 -23.75 -13.85
N ASP A 324 17.39 -24.64 -14.69
CA ASP A 324 18.56 -25.44 -14.33
C ASP A 324 19.79 -24.54 -14.16
N ILE A 325 20.35 -24.62 -12.96
CA ILE A 325 21.51 -23.91 -12.42
C ILE A 325 22.78 -24.45 -13.09
N LYS A 326 22.93 -24.22 -14.39
CA LYS A 326 24.17 -24.52 -15.13
C LYS A 326 24.89 -23.28 -15.66
N ASP A 327 24.20 -22.15 -15.75
CA ASP A 327 24.81 -20.91 -16.26
C ASP A 327 25.43 -20.00 -15.18
N ILE A 328 25.34 -20.38 -13.89
CA ILE A 328 25.91 -19.59 -12.77
C ILE A 328 27.13 -20.26 -12.12
N ILE A 329 27.29 -21.58 -12.25
CA ILE A 329 28.33 -22.34 -11.53
C ILE A 329 29.74 -22.17 -12.14
N ASP A 330 29.86 -21.66 -13.37
CA ASP A 330 31.18 -21.48 -14.00
C ASP A 330 31.93 -20.18 -13.59
N LYS A 331 31.50 -19.45 -12.54
CA LYS A 331 32.15 -18.19 -12.14
C LYS A 331 32.38 -17.92 -10.65
N GLU A 332 32.20 -18.89 -9.76
CA GLU A 332 32.50 -18.68 -8.34
C GLU A 332 33.40 -19.78 -7.74
N ASP A 333 34.61 -19.89 -8.30
CA ASP A 333 35.78 -20.25 -7.49
C ASP A 333 36.42 -18.95 -7.01
N GLU A 334 36.04 -18.48 -5.81
CA GLU A 334 36.94 -18.00 -4.75
C GLU A 334 36.20 -17.17 -3.67
N LYS A 335 36.21 -17.75 -2.46
CA LYS A 335 36.20 -17.13 -1.11
C LYS A 335 34.84 -16.85 -0.44
N GLU A 336 34.49 -17.79 0.44
CA GLU A 336 33.77 -17.56 1.69
C GLU A 336 34.51 -16.56 2.60
N GLU A 337 33.78 -15.58 3.12
CA GLU A 337 33.96 -15.05 4.48
C GLU A 337 32.63 -14.43 4.95
N GLU A 338 31.99 -15.08 5.92
CA GLU A 338 30.80 -14.56 6.61
C GLU A 338 31.16 -13.28 7.38
N ASN A 339 30.58 -12.16 7.00
CA ASN A 339 30.53 -10.95 7.83
C ASN A 339 29.08 -10.44 7.89
N PRO A 340 28.49 -10.23 9.07
CA PRO A 340 27.17 -9.60 9.18
C PRO A 340 27.26 -8.15 8.69
N ILE A 341 26.59 -7.86 7.57
CA ILE A 341 26.58 -6.52 6.98
C ILE A 341 25.65 -5.62 7.81
N VAL A 342 26.25 -4.84 8.71
CA VAL A 342 25.63 -3.64 9.29
C VAL A 342 25.64 -2.54 8.21
N ILE A 343 24.47 -2.17 7.72
CA ILE A 343 24.33 -0.96 6.89
C ILE A 343 24.53 0.25 7.81
N ASN A 344 25.76 0.75 7.90
CA ASN A 344 26.07 1.98 8.62
C ASN A 344 25.52 3.19 7.85
N PHE A 345 24.65 3.97 8.52
CA PHE A 345 24.25 5.30 8.06
C PHE A 345 25.47 6.25 8.04
N PRO A 346 25.50 7.26 7.15
CA PRO A 346 26.61 8.20 7.08
C PRO A 346 26.78 8.99 8.40
N PRO A 347 28.01 9.28 8.83
CA PRO A 347 28.27 9.99 10.08
C PRO A 347 27.82 11.45 10.01
N GLN A 348 27.28 11.93 11.14
CA GLN A 348 26.93 13.33 11.37
C GLN A 348 28.11 14.25 11.03
N GLN A 349 27.96 15.09 10.00
CA GLN A 349 28.88 16.21 9.80
C GLN A 349 28.59 17.30 10.82
N LYS A 350 29.57 17.55 11.70
CA LYS A 350 29.64 18.78 12.50
C LYS A 350 30.26 19.91 11.67
N THR A 351 29.54 21.03 11.69
CA THR A 351 29.98 22.45 11.63
C THR A 351 30.69 22.97 10.37
N SER A 352 30.12 24.00 9.74
CA SER A 352 30.57 25.41 9.86
C SER A 352 29.78 26.34 8.92
N VAL A 353 29.45 27.53 9.41
CA VAL A 353 28.82 28.64 8.68
C VAL A 353 29.86 29.32 7.78
N PRO A 354 29.49 29.72 6.56
CA PRO A 354 29.69 31.11 6.17
C PRO A 354 28.39 31.79 5.68
N GLN A 355 28.32 33.08 5.99
CA GLN A 355 27.28 34.05 5.63
C GLN A 355 27.38 34.53 4.17
N GLU A 356 26.24 35.08 3.69
CA GLU A 356 26.03 35.97 2.52
C GLU A 356 26.15 35.34 1.12
N GLN A 357 25.35 35.67 0.11
CA GLN A 357 24.05 36.35 -0.10
C GLN A 357 23.80 36.16 -1.61
N GLU A 358 22.60 35.78 -2.06
CA GLU A 358 21.99 36.47 -3.21
C GLU A 358 20.49 36.17 -3.31
N ILE A 359 19.74 37.26 -3.40
CA ILE A 359 18.29 37.34 -3.46
C ILE A 359 17.86 37.07 -4.90
N THR A 360 17.00 36.08 -5.12
CA THR A 360 16.11 36.04 -6.29
C THR A 360 14.69 35.69 -5.85
N GLU A 361 13.74 36.44 -6.40
CA GLU A 361 12.33 36.55 -6.00
C GLU A 361 11.55 35.23 -6.06
N PRO A 362 10.52 35.04 -5.21
CA PRO A 362 9.76 33.80 -5.17
C PRO A 362 8.76 33.75 -6.32
N ARG A 363 8.93 32.75 -7.20
CA ARG A 363 7.86 32.29 -8.08
C ARG A 363 6.83 31.56 -7.22
N GLU A 364 5.65 32.15 -7.06
CA GLU A 364 4.48 31.52 -6.45
C GLU A 364 4.23 30.13 -7.07
N LYS A 365 4.41 29.08 -6.26
CA LYS A 365 3.82 27.76 -6.52
C LYS A 365 2.70 27.56 -5.52
N THR A 366 1.50 27.96 -5.93
CA THR A 366 0.24 27.50 -5.35
C THR A 366 0.10 25.99 -5.57
N GLY A 367 -0.19 25.24 -4.50
CA GLY A 367 -0.70 23.87 -4.63
C GLY A 367 -0.26 22.91 -3.54
N SER A 368 -0.74 23.12 -2.31
CA SER A 368 -0.72 22.11 -1.25
C SER A 368 -1.71 20.99 -1.60
N GLY A 369 -1.22 19.94 -2.25
CA GLY A 369 -1.95 18.68 -2.40
C GLY A 369 -1.27 17.62 -1.53
N CYS A 370 -2.00 17.07 -0.56
CA CYS A 370 -1.57 15.88 0.17
C CYS A 370 -1.27 14.75 -0.83
N CYS A 371 -0.23 13.96 -0.61
CA CYS A 371 0.23 12.95 -1.57
C CYS A 371 -0.75 11.78 -1.70
N LEU A 372 -1.59 11.59 -0.69
CA LEU A 372 -2.79 10.76 -0.76
C LEU A 372 -3.82 11.30 -1.78
N THR A 373 -3.92 12.62 -1.93
CA THR A 373 -4.75 13.23 -2.99
C THR A 373 -4.17 12.93 -4.37
N LYS A 374 -2.84 12.81 -4.54
CA LYS A 374 -2.23 12.33 -5.79
C LYS A 374 -2.50 10.84 -6.04
N PHE A 375 -2.34 9.99 -5.01
CA PHE A 375 -2.69 8.56 -5.05
C PHE A 375 -4.16 8.33 -5.44
N LEU A 376 -5.07 9.15 -4.90
CA LEU A 376 -6.51 9.08 -5.20
C LEU A 376 -6.91 9.83 -6.48
N GLN A 377 -6.11 10.79 -6.96
CA GLN A 377 -6.27 11.42 -8.28
C GLN A 377 -5.89 10.48 -9.42
N GLN A 378 -4.95 9.56 -9.19
CA GLN A 378 -4.54 8.57 -10.20
C GLN A 378 -5.60 7.48 -10.47
N LEU A 379 -6.59 7.31 -9.59
CA LEU A 379 -7.69 6.34 -9.76
C LEU A 379 -8.57 6.59 -10.99
N LEU A 380 -8.50 7.74 -11.66
CA LEU A 380 -9.36 8.07 -12.80
C LEU A 380 -8.69 8.92 -13.89
N TRP A 381 -7.50 8.56 -14.36
CA TRP A 381 -7.10 9.00 -15.71
C TRP A 381 -7.63 8.05 -16.78
N THR A 382 -8.91 8.19 -17.11
CA THR A 382 -9.35 7.90 -18.47
C THR A 382 -8.67 8.89 -19.39
N SER A 383 -8.03 8.38 -20.46
CA SER A 383 -7.24 9.11 -21.46
C SER A 383 -7.69 10.55 -21.71
N PRO A 384 -6.75 11.52 -21.85
CA PRO A 384 -7.10 12.78 -22.50
C PRO A 384 -7.65 12.43 -23.89
N THR A 385 -8.90 12.76 -24.15
CA THR A 385 -9.35 12.87 -25.53
C THR A 385 -8.42 13.88 -26.19
N VAL A 386 -7.70 13.43 -27.22
CA VAL A 386 -6.88 14.31 -28.06
C VAL A 386 -7.84 15.29 -28.73
N LYS A 387 -8.07 16.43 -28.09
CA LYS A 387 -8.49 17.65 -28.78
C LYS A 387 -7.24 18.48 -28.99
N THR A 388 -6.56 18.23 -30.10
CA THR A 388 -5.59 19.16 -30.68
C THR A 388 -6.32 20.06 -31.67
N ASP A 389 -6.59 21.30 -31.24
CA ASP A 389 -6.30 22.56 -31.95
C ASP A 389 -6.56 22.70 -33.46
N ILE A 390 -7.73 22.25 -33.96
CA ILE A 390 -8.23 22.64 -35.31
C ILE A 390 -9.59 23.39 -35.26
N GLU A 391 -10.19 23.61 -34.09
CA GLU A 391 -11.49 24.33 -33.98
C GLU A 391 -11.42 25.69 -33.26
N LYS A 392 -10.24 26.29 -33.16
CA LYS A 392 -10.07 27.67 -32.68
C LYS A 392 -9.34 28.54 -33.69
N GLN A 393 -9.83 28.57 -34.92
CA GLN A 393 -9.53 29.64 -35.89
C GLN A 393 -10.46 29.52 -37.10
N VAL A 394 -11.66 30.08 -37.02
CA VAL A 394 -12.21 30.91 -38.11
C VAL A 394 -12.98 32.07 -37.47
N ASP A 395 -12.73 33.20 -38.08
CA ASP A 395 -12.89 34.56 -37.67
C ASP A 395 -14.33 35.05 -37.44
N SER A 396 -14.33 36.19 -36.75
CA SER A 396 -15.35 37.21 -36.67
C SER A 396 -16.04 37.60 -37.99
N ASN A 397 -17.22 38.21 -37.80
CA ASN A 397 -18.02 39.05 -38.72
C ASN A 397 -19.25 38.38 -39.34
N TYR A 398 -20.45 38.74 -38.86
CA TYR A 398 -21.38 39.64 -39.56
C TYR A 398 -22.67 39.89 -38.71
N THR A 399 -22.94 41.18 -38.50
CA THR A 399 -24.22 41.92 -38.31
C THR A 399 -25.46 41.20 -38.90
N ILE A 400 -26.69 41.21 -38.36
CA ILE A 400 -27.56 42.22 -37.73
C ILE A 400 -28.44 41.52 -36.67
#